data_AF-A0A832IU77-F1
#
_entry.id   AF-A0A832IU77-F1
#
_cell.length_a   1.000
_cell.length_b   1.000
_cell.length_c   1.000
_cell.angle_alpha   90.00
_cell.angle_beta   90.00
_cell.angle_gamma   90.00
#
_symmetry.space_group_name_H-M   'P 1'
#
loop_
_entity.id
_entity.type
_entity.pdbx_description
1 polymer ?
#
loop_
_entity_poly.entity_id
_entity_poly.type
_entity_poly.pdbx_seq_one_letter_code
_entity_poly.pdbx_strand_id
1 'polypeptide(L)'
;MNIKARSIEELHTLAEEIRQKILDTVSKNGGHLSSTMGATDLIVAMHKVFDVEKDPFIFDVSHQAYAHKLLTGRWESFHTLRQFDGICGYTKPKESKYDYYVAG
;
A
#
# COMPACT_ATOMS: atom_id res chain seq x y z
N MET A 1 7.05 -4.49 -8.35
CA MET A 1 6.52 -5.87 -8.40
C MET A 1 5.71 -6.01 -9.68
N ASN A 2 5.87 -7.09 -10.47
CA ASN A 2 5.07 -7.26 -11.69
C ASN A 2 3.71 -7.92 -11.34
N ILE A 3 2.70 -7.09 -11.04
CA ILE A 3 1.35 -7.55 -10.69
C ILE A 3 0.54 -7.91 -11.93
N LYS A 4 0.77 -7.21 -13.06
CA LYS A 4 -0.03 -7.40 -14.28
C LYS A 4 0.06 -8.81 -14.85
N ALA A 5 1.18 -9.52 -14.64
CA ALA A 5 1.36 -10.89 -15.11
C ALA A 5 0.73 -11.96 -14.19
N ARG A 6 0.30 -11.62 -12.97
CA ARG A 6 -0.16 -12.62 -11.98
C ARG A 6 -1.53 -13.21 -12.30
N SER A 7 -1.75 -14.49 -12.01
CA SER A 7 -3.08 -15.13 -12.02
C SER A 7 -3.95 -14.60 -10.88
N ILE A 8 -5.26 -14.90 -10.89
CA ILE A 8 -6.16 -14.48 -9.80
C ILE A 8 -5.74 -15.13 -8.47
N GLU A 9 -5.33 -16.39 -8.50
CA GLU A 9 -4.86 -17.14 -7.34
C GLU A 9 -3.58 -16.52 -6.76
N GLU A 10 -2.63 -16.13 -7.62
CA GLU A 10 -1.42 -15.43 -7.20
C GLU A 10 -1.70 -14.03 -6.62
N LEU A 11 -2.80 -13.39 -7.04
CA LEU A 11 -3.26 -12.12 -6.45
C LEU A 11 -3.90 -12.34 -5.08
N HIS A 12 -4.63 -13.43 -4.86
CA HIS A 12 -5.15 -13.79 -3.54
C HIS A 12 -4.00 -14.07 -2.56
N THR A 13 -3.00 -14.85 -2.98
CA THR A 13 -1.80 -15.08 -2.16
C THR A 13 -1.09 -13.77 -1.84
N LEU A 14 -0.93 -12.87 -2.84
CA LEU A 14 -0.33 -11.55 -2.61
C LEU A 14 -1.11 -10.70 -1.61
N ALA A 15 -2.44 -10.73 -1.67
CA ALA A 15 -3.29 -9.99 -0.75
C ALA A 15 -3.11 -10.48 0.69
N GLU A 16 -2.97 -11.80 0.91
CA GLU A 16 -2.64 -12.35 2.23
C GLU A 16 -1.25 -11.95 2.71
N GLU A 17 -0.23 -12.00 1.85
CA GLU A 17 1.12 -11.55 2.18
C GLU A 17 1.14 -10.06 2.58
N ILE A 18 0.40 -9.23 1.86
CA ILE A 18 0.22 -7.80 2.17
C ILE A 18 -0.46 -7.63 3.53
N ARG A 19 -1.56 -8.34 3.78
CA ARG A 19 -2.28 -8.28 5.06
C ARG A 19 -1.36 -8.66 6.23
N GLN A 20 -0.60 -9.75 6.08
CA GLN A 20 0.34 -10.20 7.09
C GLN A 20 1.44 -9.16 7.33
N LYS A 21 2.05 -8.61 6.27
CA LYS A 21 3.08 -7.57 6.38
C LYS A 21 2.60 -6.32 7.10
N ILE A 22 1.35 -5.91 6.82
CA ILE A 22 0.71 -4.79 7.50
C ILE A 22 0.49 -5.12 8.97
N LEU A 23 -0.10 -6.29 9.29
CA LEU A 23 -0.39 -6.71 10.66
C LEU A 23 0.90 -6.76 11.51
N ASP A 24 1.95 -7.37 10.98
CA ASP A 24 3.25 -7.49 11.65
C ASP A 24 3.91 -6.13 11.93
N THR A 25 3.67 -5.15 11.07
CA THR A 25 4.23 -3.80 11.21
C THR A 25 3.39 -2.96 12.16
N VAL A 26 2.07 -2.92 11.95
CA VAL A 26 1.14 -2.11 12.74
C VAL A 26 1.06 -2.60 14.19
N SER A 27 1.20 -3.90 14.45
CA SER A 27 1.27 -4.44 15.82
C SER A 27 2.48 -3.91 16.63
N LYS A 28 3.56 -3.51 15.96
CA LYS A 28 4.77 -2.98 16.60
C LYS A 28 4.78 -1.45 16.64
N ASN A 29 4.36 -0.82 15.54
CA ASN A 29 4.53 0.62 15.33
C ASN A 29 3.25 1.43 15.60
N GLY A 30 2.09 0.77 15.70
CA GLY A 30 0.78 1.41 15.59
C GLY A 30 0.44 1.83 14.14
N GLY A 31 -0.75 2.40 13.95
CA GLY A 31 -1.24 2.84 12.64
C GLY A 31 -2.66 2.38 12.35
N HIS A 32 -3.12 2.65 11.13
CA HIS A 32 -4.48 2.36 10.68
C HIS A 32 -4.59 0.90 10.23
N LEU A 33 -5.27 0.06 11.03
CA LEU A 33 -5.38 -1.37 10.76
C LEU A 33 -6.64 -1.73 9.95
N SER A 34 -7.83 -1.38 10.45
CA SER A 34 -9.09 -1.83 9.86
C SER A 34 -9.30 -1.34 8.42
N SER A 35 -9.03 -0.06 8.17
CA SER A 35 -9.20 0.58 6.86
C SER A 35 -8.32 -0.07 5.79
N THR A 36 -7.04 -0.35 6.13
CA THR A 36 -6.12 -0.94 5.16
C THR A 36 -6.36 -2.43 4.96
N MET A 37 -6.85 -3.17 5.97
CA MET A 37 -7.25 -4.57 5.80
C MET A 37 -8.39 -4.65 4.77
N GLY A 38 -9.43 -3.84 4.94
CA GLY A 38 -10.59 -3.85 4.05
C GLY A 38 -10.31 -3.35 2.62
N ALA A 39 -9.32 -2.46 2.46
CA ALA A 39 -8.97 -1.92 1.14
C ALA A 39 -7.95 -2.77 0.37
N THR A 40 -7.36 -3.81 0.97
CA THR A 40 -6.23 -4.54 0.37
C THR A 40 -6.58 -5.17 -0.98
N ASP A 41 -7.67 -5.93 -1.07
CA ASP A 41 -8.05 -6.63 -2.31
C ASP A 41 -8.40 -5.64 -3.43
N LEU A 42 -9.11 -4.56 -3.09
CA LEU A 42 -9.41 -3.47 -4.03
C LEU A 42 -8.13 -2.86 -4.59
N ILE A 43 -7.17 -2.53 -3.73
CA ILE A 43 -5.93 -1.89 -4.15
C ILE A 43 -5.07 -2.85 -5.00
N VAL A 44 -5.00 -4.14 -4.65
CA VAL A 44 -4.33 -5.16 -5.47
C VAL A 44 -4.97 -5.24 -6.86
N ALA A 45 -6.31 -5.28 -6.93
CA ALA A 45 -7.05 -5.30 -8.19
C ALA A 45 -6.82 -4.02 -9.02
N MET A 46 -6.80 -2.84 -8.38
CA MET A 46 -6.48 -1.59 -9.06
C MET A 46 -5.09 -1.65 -9.73
N HIS A 47 -4.07 -2.14 -9.03
CA HIS A 47 -2.72 -2.31 -9.60
C HIS A 47 -2.62 -3.42 -10.66
N LYS A 48 -3.55 -4.38 -10.67
CA LYS A 48 -3.66 -5.40 -11.73
C LYS A 48 -4.26 -4.82 -13.01
N VAL A 49 -5.29 -3.98 -12.88
CA VAL A 49 -6.07 -3.43 -14.02
C VAL A 49 -5.40 -2.18 -14.60
N PHE A 50 -5.05 -1.23 -13.76
CA PHE A 50 -4.53 0.08 -14.16
C PHE A 50 -2.99 0.12 -14.14
N ASP A 51 -2.41 1.09 -14.82
CA ASP A 51 -0.97 1.37 -14.78
C ASP A 51 -0.70 2.56 -13.85
N VAL A 52 -0.19 2.34 -12.65
CA VAL A 52 0.06 3.42 -11.66
C VAL A 52 1.07 4.49 -12.15
N GLU A 53 1.86 4.19 -13.19
CA GLU A 53 2.73 5.19 -13.83
C GLU A 53 1.98 6.13 -14.79
N LYS A 54 0.82 5.72 -15.30
CA LYS A 54 0.04 6.47 -16.29
C LYS A 54 -1.33 6.92 -15.77
N ASP A 55 -1.88 6.17 -14.82
CA ASP A 55 -3.19 6.31 -14.22
C ASP A 55 -3.01 6.66 -12.73
N PRO A 56 -3.05 7.95 -12.35
CA PRO A 56 -2.88 8.38 -10.97
C PRO A 56 -3.93 7.78 -10.03
N PHE A 57 -3.49 7.16 -8.93
CA PHE A 57 -4.39 6.72 -7.86
C PHE A 57 -4.48 7.80 -6.79
N ILE A 58 -5.70 8.24 -6.48
CA ILE A 58 -5.98 9.20 -5.40
C ILE A 58 -6.78 8.48 -4.32
N PHE A 59 -6.23 8.48 -3.10
CA PHE A 59 -6.88 7.90 -1.92
C PHE A 59 -7.33 9.03 -0.99
N ASP A 60 -8.64 9.19 -0.82
CA ASP A 60 -9.19 10.18 0.13
C ASP A 60 -8.84 9.82 1.56
N VAL A 61 -8.38 10.81 2.36
CA VAL A 61 -7.66 10.69 3.65
C VAL A 61 -6.40 9.81 3.61
N SER A 62 -6.32 8.82 2.71
CA SER A 62 -5.19 7.94 2.40
C SER A 62 -4.72 6.96 3.48
N HIS A 63 -5.34 6.96 4.66
CA HIS A 63 -5.06 6.01 5.75
C HIS A 63 -5.23 4.51 5.40
N GLN A 64 -5.95 4.20 4.32
CA GLN A 64 -6.20 2.87 3.78
C GLN A 64 -5.14 2.40 2.76
N ALA A 65 -4.16 3.25 2.41
CA ALA A 65 -3.31 3.06 1.23
C ALA A 65 -2.04 2.21 1.48
N TYR A 66 -1.95 1.42 2.56
CA TYR A 66 -0.71 0.68 2.84
C TYR A 66 -0.40 -0.40 1.81
N ALA A 67 -1.43 -1.10 1.30
CA ALA A 67 -1.25 -2.01 0.17
C ALA A 67 -0.65 -1.28 -1.04
N HIS A 68 -1.10 -0.06 -1.33
CA HIS A 68 -0.55 0.73 -2.43
C HIS A 68 0.93 1.04 -2.17
N LYS A 69 1.29 1.42 -0.93
CA LYS A 69 2.70 1.68 -0.56
C LYS A 69 3.58 0.45 -0.79
N LEU A 70 3.15 -0.71 -0.30
CA LEU A 70 3.86 -1.99 -0.44
C LEU A 70 4.09 -2.35 -1.91
N LEU A 71 3.05 -2.23 -2.75
CA LEU A 71 3.12 -2.59 -4.17
C LEU A 71 3.97 -1.64 -5.02
N THR A 72 4.16 -0.40 -4.54
CA THR A 72 4.90 0.67 -5.23
C THR A 72 6.33 0.84 -4.72
N GLY A 73 6.95 -0.27 -4.31
CA GLY A 73 8.39 -0.33 -4.04
C GLY A 73 8.80 -0.07 -2.59
N ARG A 74 7.85 -0.02 -1.66
CA ARG A 74 8.13 0.24 -0.23
C ARG A 74 8.00 -0.99 0.65
N TRP A 75 8.10 -2.20 0.07
CA TRP A 75 7.96 -3.45 0.83
C TRP A 75 9.01 -3.61 1.93
N GLU A 76 10.29 -3.42 1.59
CA GLU A 76 11.42 -3.62 2.50
C GLU A 76 11.43 -2.58 3.63
N SER A 77 11.23 -1.32 3.29
CA SER A 77 11.21 -0.20 4.25
C SER A 77 9.90 -0.10 5.05
N PHE A 78 8.89 -0.93 4.77
CA PHE A 78 7.58 -0.84 5.41
C PHE A 78 7.63 -0.96 6.94
N HIS A 79 8.61 -1.69 7.48
CA HIS A 79 8.83 -1.82 8.92
C HIS A 79 9.09 -0.48 9.64
N THR A 80 9.40 0.60 8.90
CA THR A 80 9.62 1.96 9.43
C THR A 80 8.34 2.80 9.49
N LEU A 81 7.18 2.22 9.15
CA LEU A 81 5.90 2.92 9.12
C LEU A 81 5.66 3.74 10.39
N ARG A 82 5.33 5.04 10.19
CA ARG A 82 5.03 6.03 11.22
C ARG A 82 6.14 6.28 12.25
N GLN A 83 7.36 5.84 11.96
CA GLN A 83 8.53 6.16 12.77
C GLN A 83 9.19 7.46 12.30
N PHE A 84 10.02 8.03 13.15
CA PHE A 84 10.86 9.19 12.79
C PHE A 84 11.73 8.84 11.57
N ASP A 85 11.76 9.73 10.58
CA ASP A 85 12.41 9.53 9.27
C ASP A 85 11.99 8.26 8.49
N GLY A 86 10.88 7.62 8.90
CA GLY A 86 10.32 6.44 8.26
C GLY A 86 9.21 6.75 7.26
N ILE A 87 8.53 5.69 6.83
CA ILE A 87 7.39 5.79 5.92
C ILE A 87 6.21 6.52 6.58
N CYS A 88 5.63 7.48 5.87
CA CYS A 88 4.43 8.20 6.29
C CYS A 88 3.22 7.27 6.32
N GLY A 89 2.33 7.45 7.31
CA GLY A 89 1.07 6.72 7.40
C GLY A 89 0.00 7.11 6.36
N TYR A 90 0.35 8.03 5.46
CA TYR A 90 -0.52 8.63 4.45
C TYR A 90 0.23 8.73 3.13
N THR A 91 -0.46 8.91 2.01
CA THR A 91 0.20 9.19 0.73
C THR A 91 0.92 10.55 0.79
N LYS A 92 2.17 10.56 0.32
CA LYS A 92 3.05 11.73 0.36
C LYS A 92 3.87 11.82 -0.94
N PRO A 93 3.64 12.80 -1.83
CA PRO A 93 4.37 12.94 -3.09
C PRO A 93 5.89 13.05 -2.95
N LYS A 94 6.36 13.63 -1.83
CA LYS A 94 7.79 13.70 -1.51
C LYS A 94 8.41 12.35 -1.14
N GLU A 95 7.59 11.38 -0.73
CA GLU A 95 8.04 10.02 -0.38
C GLU A 95 8.07 9.09 -1.60
N SER A 96 7.13 9.27 -2.54
CA SER A 96 7.02 8.41 -3.71
C SER A 96 6.36 9.12 -4.89
N LYS A 97 6.86 8.88 -6.10
CA LYS A 97 6.24 9.35 -7.35
C LYS A 97 4.83 8.79 -7.59
N TYR A 98 4.47 7.71 -6.90
CA TYR A 98 3.16 7.05 -7.00
C TYR A 98 2.13 7.62 -6.02
N ASP A 99 2.56 8.45 -5.07
CA ASP A 99 1.69 9.14 -4.14
C ASP A 99 1.32 10.51 -4.72
N TYR A 100 0.26 10.60 -5.51
CA TYR A 100 -0.04 11.82 -6.29
C TYR A 100 -0.59 12.99 -5.47
N TYR A 101 -1.19 12.72 -4.32
CA TYR A 101 -1.86 13.72 -3.51
C TYR A 101 -1.60 13.51 -2.02
N VAL A 102 -1.51 14.61 -1.27
CA VAL A 102 -1.44 14.59 0.20
C VAL A 102 -2.86 14.70 0.74
N ALA A 103 -3.34 13.65 1.37
CA ALA A 103 -4.54 13.65 2.19
C ALA A 103 -4.20 12.97 3.53
N GLY A 104 -4.69 13.48 4.65
CA GLY A 104 -4.37 12.93 5.98
C GLY A 104 -5.00 13.65 7.14
#